data_AF-A0A8X8BQ52-F1
#
_entry.id   AF-A0A8X8BQ52-F1
#
_cell.length_a   1.000
_cell.length_b   1.000
_cell.length_c   1.000
_cell.angle_alpha   90.00
_cell.angle_beta   90.00
_cell.angle_gamma   90.00
#
_symmetry.space_group_name_H-M   'P 1'
#
loop_
_entity.id
_entity.type
_entity.pdbx_description
1 polymer ?
#
loop_
_entity_poly.entity_id
_entity_poly.type
_entity_poly.pdbx_seq_one_letter_code
_entity_poly.pdbx_strand_id
1 'polypeptide(L)'
;MSRGLRDLEVPGEVYRNAYQRVREREACPAVCAGKGICVRSCGDIIMTQSPSSLSARPGETVSMNCKASSSITGSYKNLAWYQQRAGEAPKLLIYEVSTLQSGISSRFSGSGSGLDYTLTISSVQPEDAGHYYCMQSYSYPLTQ
;
A
#
# COMPACT_ATOMS: atom_id res chain seq x y z
N MET A 1 22.58 33.39 -3.38
CA MET A 1 22.35 33.30 -4.83
C MET A 1 22.40 31.84 -5.26
N SER A 2 21.21 31.29 -5.44
CA SER A 2 20.77 30.27 -6.40
C SER A 2 21.78 29.27 -6.99
N ARG A 3 21.68 28.00 -6.57
CA ARG A 3 21.81 26.78 -7.41
C ARG A 3 20.85 25.76 -6.79
N GLY A 4 19.66 25.50 -7.34
CA GLY A 4 19.44 24.88 -8.64
C GLY A 4 19.29 23.36 -8.47
N LEU A 5 18.35 22.92 -7.63
CA LEU A 5 17.95 21.51 -7.51
C LEU A 5 17.19 21.16 -8.79
N ARG A 6 17.87 20.44 -9.68
CA ARG A 6 17.27 19.84 -10.87
C ARG A 6 16.32 18.74 -10.44
N ASP A 7 15.14 18.76 -11.03
CA ASP A 7 14.12 17.73 -10.98
C ASP A 7 14.73 16.35 -11.21
N LEU A 8 14.78 15.52 -10.15
CA LEU A 8 14.97 14.09 -10.28
C LEU A 8 13.61 13.49 -10.63
N GLU A 9 13.22 13.68 -11.88
CA GLU A 9 12.16 12.90 -12.51
C GLU A 9 12.71 11.48 -12.68
N VAL A 10 12.43 10.62 -11.69
CA VAL A 10 12.86 9.22 -11.72
C VAL A 10 12.13 8.53 -12.87
N PRO A 11 12.83 8.00 -13.90
CA PRO A 11 12.15 7.39 -15.04
C PRO A 11 11.36 6.16 -14.58
N GLY A 12 10.04 6.20 -14.73
CA GLY A 12 9.12 5.12 -14.31
C GLY A 12 9.41 3.75 -14.95
N GLU A 13 10.28 3.68 -15.95
CA GLU A 13 10.73 2.45 -16.59
C GLU A 13 11.77 1.67 -15.78
N VAL A 14 12.59 2.34 -14.95
CA VAL A 14 13.57 1.66 -14.10
C VAL A 14 12.87 0.93 -12.94
N TYR A 15 11.83 1.53 -12.36
CA TYR A 15 11.00 0.92 -11.32
C TYR A 15 10.21 -0.30 -11.86
N ARG A 16 9.64 -0.22 -13.08
CA ARG A 16 8.94 -1.35 -13.72
C ARG A 16 9.82 -2.59 -13.89
N ASN A 17 11.08 -2.41 -14.28
CA ASN A 17 11.98 -3.50 -14.62
C ASN A 17 12.44 -4.34 -13.40
N ALA A 18 12.56 -3.74 -12.21
CA ALA A 18 12.85 -4.47 -10.98
C ALA A 18 11.61 -5.18 -10.42
N TYR A 19 10.43 -4.53 -10.50
CA TYR A 19 9.13 -5.10 -10.10
C TYR A 19 8.74 -6.36 -10.89
N GLN A 20 9.08 -6.43 -12.18
CA GLN A 20 8.72 -7.58 -13.03
C GLN A 20 9.56 -8.83 -12.73
N ARG A 21 10.84 -8.70 -12.37
CA ARG A 21 11.71 -9.88 -12.11
C ARG A 21 11.38 -10.64 -10.82
N VAL A 22 10.60 -10.03 -9.92
CA VAL A 22 10.24 -10.62 -8.61
C VAL A 22 8.89 -11.32 -8.65
N ARG A 23 8.00 -10.91 -9.58
CA ARG A 23 6.74 -11.62 -9.88
C ARG A 23 6.92 -13.13 -10.12
N GLU A 24 8.08 -13.55 -10.62
CA GLU A 24 8.32 -14.94 -11.01
C GLU A 24 8.58 -15.89 -9.84
N ARG A 25 9.00 -15.40 -8.67
CA ARG A 25 9.39 -16.30 -7.56
C ARG A 25 8.30 -16.56 -6.52
N GLU A 26 7.35 -15.64 -6.31
CA GLU A 26 6.45 -15.75 -5.14
C GLU A 26 4.96 -15.51 -5.44
N ALA A 27 4.60 -15.13 -6.67
CA ALA A 27 3.20 -15.15 -7.08
C ALA A 27 2.82 -16.60 -7.44
N CYS A 28 1.70 -17.10 -6.91
CA CYS A 28 1.06 -18.43 -7.09
C CYS A 28 1.95 -19.54 -7.68
N PRO A 29 2.36 -20.57 -6.90
CA PRO A 29 3.16 -21.65 -7.44
C PRO A 29 2.42 -22.37 -8.58
N ALA A 30 3.04 -22.45 -9.74
CA ALA A 30 2.57 -23.33 -10.82
C ALA A 30 2.99 -24.76 -10.47
N VAL A 31 2.03 -25.68 -10.38
CA VAL A 31 2.33 -27.12 -10.26
C VAL A 31 2.27 -27.71 -11.67
N CYS A 32 3.42 -28.12 -12.20
CA CYS A 32 3.50 -28.83 -13.48
C CYS A 32 4.30 -30.12 -13.33
N ALA A 33 3.75 -31.22 -13.84
CA ALA A 33 4.46 -32.48 -14.03
C ALA A 33 4.42 -32.85 -15.53
N GLY A 34 5.59 -32.94 -16.17
CA GLY A 34 5.74 -33.44 -17.55
C GLY A 34 5.89 -32.38 -18.65
N LYS A 35 5.90 -32.83 -19.92
CA LYS A 35 6.06 -32.01 -21.15
C LYS A 35 4.73 -31.36 -21.63
N GLY A 36 3.91 -30.89 -20.70
CA GLY A 36 2.61 -30.28 -21.00
C GLY A 36 2.62 -28.75 -20.96
N ILE A 37 1.61 -28.12 -21.56
CA ILE A 37 1.35 -26.68 -21.41
C ILE A 37 0.83 -26.42 -19.99
N CYS A 38 1.48 -25.49 -19.28
CA CYS A 38 1.10 -25.08 -17.94
C CYS A 38 0.11 -23.90 -17.98
N VAL A 39 -1.06 -24.08 -17.37
CA VAL A 39 -2.01 -22.99 -17.10
C VAL A 39 -2.00 -22.71 -15.60
N ARG A 40 -2.05 -21.42 -15.23
CA ARG A 40 -1.96 -20.98 -13.84
C ARG A 40 -3.27 -20.37 -13.38
N SER A 41 -3.76 -20.83 -12.24
CA SER A 41 -4.90 -20.24 -11.51
C SER A 41 -4.37 -19.50 -10.29
N CYS A 42 -4.80 -18.25 -10.11
CA CYS A 42 -4.47 -17.40 -8.96
C CYS A 42 -5.76 -16.93 -8.30
N GLY A 43 -5.78 -16.95 -6.97
CA GLY A 43 -6.86 -16.34 -6.19
C GLY A 43 -6.54 -14.90 -5.81
N ASP A 44 -7.58 -14.15 -5.46
CA ASP A 44 -7.49 -12.75 -5.06
C ASP A 44 -6.99 -12.63 -3.61
N ILE A 45 -6.16 -11.61 -3.34
CA ILE A 45 -5.81 -11.22 -1.96
C ILE A 45 -6.83 -10.21 -1.48
N ILE A 46 -7.55 -10.59 -0.41
CA ILE A 46 -8.58 -9.76 0.21
C ILE A 46 -7.94 -8.95 1.33
N MET A 47 -8.19 -7.64 1.34
CA MET A 47 -7.77 -6.74 2.41
C MET A 47 -8.99 -6.33 3.23
N THR A 48 -8.95 -6.59 4.53
CA THR A 48 -10.03 -6.28 5.46
C THR A 48 -9.58 -5.19 6.43
N GLN A 49 -10.35 -4.10 6.53
CA GLN A 49 -10.03 -2.98 7.40
C GLN A 49 -10.89 -2.94 8.67
N SER A 50 -10.30 -2.48 9.78
CA SER A 50 -11.02 -2.25 11.03
C SER A 50 -10.46 -1.05 11.80
N PRO A 51 -11.29 -0.27 12.52
CA PRO A 51 -12.76 -0.32 12.47
C PRO A 51 -13.30 0.20 11.12
N SER A 52 -14.57 -0.09 10.81
CA SER A 52 -15.24 0.40 9.60
C SER A 52 -15.56 1.90 9.65
N SER A 53 -15.68 2.45 10.85
CA SER A 53 -15.82 3.88 11.11
C SER A 53 -15.24 4.21 12.48
N LEU A 54 -14.74 5.44 12.60
CA LEU A 54 -14.01 5.97 13.73
C LEU A 54 -14.38 7.45 13.85
N SER A 55 -14.65 7.91 15.07
CA SER A 55 -14.81 9.32 15.38
C SER A 55 -13.68 9.74 16.32
N ALA A 56 -13.07 10.89 16.06
CA ALA A 56 -12.00 11.45 16.86
C ALA A 56 -12.10 12.97 16.96
N ARG A 57 -11.61 13.50 18.08
CA ARG A 57 -11.50 14.94 18.32
C ARG A 57 -10.15 15.45 17.82
N PRO A 58 -10.06 16.74 17.43
CA PRO A 58 -8.79 17.33 17.08
C PRO A 58 -7.74 17.12 18.19
N GLY A 59 -6.54 16.68 17.81
CA GLY A 59 -5.44 16.38 18.73
C GLY A 59 -5.40 14.94 19.24
N GLU A 60 -6.46 14.14 19.08
CA GLU A 60 -6.44 12.72 19.42
C GLU A 60 -5.57 11.90 18.47
N THR A 61 -5.18 10.71 18.91
CA THR A 61 -4.47 9.74 18.07
C THR A 61 -5.42 8.61 17.71
N VAL A 62 -5.42 8.22 16.44
CA VAL A 62 -6.27 7.15 15.93
C VAL A 62 -5.46 6.15 15.14
N SER A 63 -5.94 4.90 15.14
CA SER A 63 -5.32 3.82 14.38
C SER A 63 -6.38 3.01 13.64
N MET A 64 -6.04 2.61 12.42
CA MET A 64 -6.83 1.72 11.58
C MET A 64 -5.96 0.53 11.20
N ASN A 65 -6.52 -0.66 11.30
CA ASN A 65 -5.88 -1.89 10.92
C ASN A 65 -6.33 -2.33 9.53
N CYS A 66 -5.44 -3.01 8.85
CA CYS A 66 -5.64 -3.63 7.57
C CYS A 66 -5.05 -5.03 7.60
N LYS A 67 -5.88 -6.03 7.31
CA LYS A 67 -5.50 -7.44 7.33
C LYS A 67 -5.58 -8.04 5.93
N ALA A 68 -4.48 -8.60 5.45
CA ALA A 68 -4.43 -9.36 4.22
C ALA A 68 -4.86 -10.81 4.46
N SER A 69 -5.58 -11.41 3.51
CA SER A 69 -5.94 -12.84 3.54
C SER A 69 -4.75 -13.78 3.30
N SER A 70 -3.63 -13.26 2.83
CA SER A 70 -2.40 -14.00 2.54
C SER A 70 -1.20 -13.08 2.67
N SER A 71 -0.02 -13.65 2.95
CA SER A 71 1.20 -12.85 3.15
C SER A 71 1.51 -12.07 1.87
N ILE A 72 1.60 -10.75 2.01
CA ILE A 72 2.07 -9.85 0.95
C ILE A 72 3.52 -9.39 1.19
N THR A 73 4.15 -9.98 2.21
CA THR A 73 5.60 -9.91 2.45
C THR A 73 6.29 -10.86 1.49
N GLY A 74 6.92 -10.28 0.48
CA GLY A 74 7.94 -10.94 -0.35
C GLY A 74 9.27 -10.22 -0.17
N SER A 75 10.06 -10.14 -1.24
CA SER A 75 11.28 -9.31 -1.27
C SER A 75 11.04 -7.79 -1.13
N TYR A 76 9.77 -7.35 -1.19
CA TYR A 76 9.36 -5.94 -1.16
C TYR A 76 8.22 -5.72 -0.18
N LYS A 77 8.06 -4.46 0.23
CA LYS A 77 6.96 -3.99 1.08
C LYS A 77 5.79 -3.60 0.19
N ASN A 78 4.82 -4.49 0.01
CA ASN A 78 3.75 -4.35 -0.99
C ASN A 78 2.43 -3.82 -0.41
N LEU A 79 2.48 -2.78 0.43
CA LEU A 79 1.30 -2.14 1.01
C LEU A 79 1.39 -0.62 0.88
N ALA A 80 0.28 -0.01 0.47
CA ALA A 80 0.09 1.43 0.46
C ALA A 80 -1.21 1.84 1.15
N TRP A 81 -1.22 3.05 1.71
CA TRP A 81 -2.38 3.70 2.32
C TRP A 81 -2.78 4.94 1.53
N TYR A 82 -4.09 5.10 1.32
CA TYR A 82 -4.68 6.21 0.59
C TYR A 82 -5.72 6.92 1.45
N GLN A 83 -5.86 8.23 1.26
CA GLN A 83 -6.99 9.02 1.74
C GLN A 83 -7.84 9.45 0.55
N GLN A 84 -9.16 9.32 0.65
CA GLN A 84 -10.11 9.91 -0.27
C GLN A 84 -11.06 10.84 0.48
N ARG A 85 -11.03 12.13 0.13
CA ARG A 85 -12.01 13.10 0.60
C ARG A 85 -13.19 13.15 -0.36
N ALA A 86 -14.35 13.59 0.12
CA ALA A 86 -15.55 13.72 -0.70
C ALA A 86 -15.27 14.61 -1.93
N GLY A 87 -15.53 14.08 -3.13
CA GLY A 87 -15.29 14.78 -4.39
C GLY A 87 -13.84 14.82 -4.86
N GLU A 88 -12.91 14.19 -4.15
CA GLU A 88 -11.50 14.08 -4.55
C GLU A 88 -11.12 12.67 -4.99
N ALA A 89 -10.09 12.56 -5.83
CA ALA A 89 -9.45 11.29 -6.13
C ALA A 89 -8.65 10.78 -4.92
N PRO A 90 -8.49 9.46 -4.74
CA PRO A 90 -7.63 8.90 -3.70
C PRO A 90 -6.19 9.45 -3.80
N LYS A 91 -5.68 9.97 -2.69
CA LYS A 91 -4.32 10.49 -2.54
C LYS A 91 -3.47 9.52 -1.75
N LEU A 92 -2.27 9.23 -2.26
CA LEU A 92 -1.30 8.37 -1.58
C LEU A 92 -0.76 9.04 -0.32
N LEU A 93 -0.86 8.35 0.81
CA LEU A 93 -0.30 8.80 2.10
C LEU A 93 1.04 8.12 2.38
N ILE A 94 1.04 6.79 2.35
CA ILE A 94 2.15 5.94 2.74
C ILE A 94 2.28 4.83 1.70
N TYR A 95 3.50 4.54 1.28
CA TYR A 95 3.83 3.40 0.44
C TYR A 95 4.91 2.57 1.13
N GLU A 96 5.16 1.36 0.61
CA GLU A 96 6.15 0.45 1.20
C GLU A 96 5.96 0.27 2.71
N VAL A 97 4.70 0.09 3.14
CA VAL A 97 4.23 -0.09 4.53
C VAL A 97 4.41 1.12 5.45
N SER A 98 5.56 1.79 5.40
CA SER A 98 5.96 2.81 6.38
C SER A 98 6.55 4.08 5.76
N THR A 99 6.76 4.11 4.44
CA THR A 99 7.39 5.24 3.75
C THR A 99 6.36 6.31 3.44
N LEU A 100 6.50 7.47 4.09
CA LEU A 100 5.59 8.59 3.93
C LEU A 100 5.78 9.26 2.55
N GLN A 101 4.69 9.52 1.84
CA GLN A 101 4.74 10.24 0.56
C GLN A 101 5.15 11.69 0.77
N SER A 102 5.89 12.24 -0.19
CA SER A 102 6.35 13.64 -0.14
C SER A 102 5.17 14.61 -0.01
N GLY A 103 5.27 15.55 0.94
CA GLY A 103 4.23 16.55 1.21
C GLY A 103 3.13 16.10 2.17
N ILE A 104 3.14 14.84 2.63
CA ILE A 104 2.24 14.36 3.68
C ILE A 104 2.81 14.70 5.05
N SER A 105 1.92 15.04 5.99
CA SER A 105 2.28 15.38 7.37
C SER A 105 2.94 14.19 8.08
N SER A 106 3.99 14.46 8.87
CA SER A 106 4.67 13.46 9.70
C SER A 106 3.81 12.85 10.80
N ARG A 107 2.60 13.39 11.01
CA ARG A 107 1.58 12.82 11.89
C ARG A 107 1.08 11.46 11.44
N PHE A 108 1.16 11.17 10.14
CA PHE A 108 0.81 9.88 9.56
C PHE A 108 1.98 8.91 9.69
N SER A 109 1.69 7.68 10.10
CA SER A 109 2.68 6.62 10.24
C SER A 109 2.06 5.27 9.90
N GLY A 110 2.84 4.42 9.24
CA GLY A 110 2.41 3.08 8.83
C GLY A 110 3.35 2.03 9.41
N SER A 111 2.79 0.90 9.81
CA SER A 111 3.54 -0.22 10.38
C SER A 111 2.90 -1.56 10.01
N GLY A 112 3.60 -2.65 10.30
CA GLY A 112 3.12 -4.02 10.10
C GLY A 112 3.98 -4.85 9.15
N SER A 113 3.61 -6.12 9.04
CA SER A 113 4.27 -7.12 8.19
C SER A 113 3.41 -8.38 8.10
N GLY A 114 3.69 -9.27 7.15
CA GLY A 114 2.94 -10.51 7.03
C GLY A 114 1.53 -10.27 6.52
N LEU A 115 0.60 -10.29 7.47
CA LEU A 115 -0.83 -10.20 7.25
C LEU A 115 -1.42 -8.93 7.86
N ASP A 116 -0.77 -8.35 8.88
CA ASP A 116 -1.36 -7.33 9.72
C ASP A 116 -0.60 -6.02 9.58
N TYR A 117 -1.33 -4.96 9.22
CA TYR A 117 -0.82 -3.63 8.95
C TYR A 117 -1.66 -2.59 9.67
N THR A 118 -1.02 -1.49 10.07
CA THR A 118 -1.67 -0.42 10.81
C THR A 118 -1.29 0.93 10.22
N LEU A 119 -2.28 1.80 10.05
CA LEU A 119 -2.12 3.24 9.85
C LEU A 119 -2.43 3.96 11.15
N THR A 120 -1.53 4.81 11.60
CA THR A 120 -1.71 5.65 12.79
C THR A 120 -1.61 7.11 12.39
N ILE A 121 -2.60 7.90 12.82
CA ILE A 121 -2.64 9.35 12.65
C ILE A 121 -2.55 9.95 14.06
N SER A 122 -1.42 10.56 14.37
CA SER A 122 -1.25 11.30 15.62
C SER A 122 -1.81 12.71 15.47
N SER A 123 -2.33 13.29 16.56
CA SER A 123 -2.85 14.66 16.60
C SER A 123 -3.75 15.03 15.41
N VAL A 124 -4.85 14.27 15.24
CA VAL A 124 -5.83 14.41 14.16
C VAL A 124 -6.27 15.86 13.98
N GLN A 125 -6.47 16.27 12.73
CA GLN A 125 -6.97 17.59 12.35
C GLN A 125 -8.25 17.50 11.50
N PRO A 126 -9.05 18.58 11.39
CA PRO A 126 -10.30 18.57 10.61
C PRO A 126 -10.14 18.12 9.16
N GLU A 127 -9.02 18.45 8.53
CA GLU A 127 -8.66 18.03 7.16
C GLU A 127 -8.37 16.53 7.04
N ASP A 128 -8.13 15.82 8.14
CA ASP A 128 -7.91 14.37 8.11
C ASP A 128 -9.23 13.58 7.92
N ALA A 129 -10.38 14.26 7.89
CA ALA A 129 -11.67 13.64 7.59
C ALA A 129 -11.73 13.10 6.15
N GLY A 130 -12.02 11.81 6.01
CA GLY A 130 -12.15 11.14 4.72
C GLY A 130 -12.22 9.62 4.86
N HIS A 131 -12.31 8.94 3.72
CA HIS A 131 -12.19 7.50 3.65
C HIS A 131 -10.72 7.10 3.52
N TYR A 132 -10.33 6.04 4.21
CA TYR A 132 -8.96 5.52 4.18
C TYR A 132 -8.95 4.11 3.63
N TYR A 133 -8.03 3.84 2.71
CA TYR A 133 -7.94 2.55 2.01
C TYR A 133 -6.52 2.01 2.10
N CYS A 134 -6.38 0.76 2.53
CA CYS A 134 -5.15 0.00 2.35
C CYS A 134 -5.22 -0.80 1.06
N MET A 135 -4.10 -0.88 0.35
CA MET A 135 -4.01 -1.57 -0.93
C MET A 135 -2.74 -2.39 -1.00
N GLN A 136 -2.86 -3.63 -1.45
CA GLN A 136 -1.72 -4.49 -1.75
C GLN A 136 -1.28 -4.33 -3.21
N SER A 137 0.03 -4.38 -3.46
CA SER A 137 0.62 -4.36 -4.81
C SER A 137 1.38 -5.64 -5.15
N TYR A 138 1.19 -6.69 -4.35
CA TYR A 138 1.91 -7.96 -4.44
C TYR A 138 1.39 -8.85 -5.57
N SER A 139 0.07 -8.93 -5.73
CA SER A 139 -0.59 -9.80 -6.69
C SER A 139 -1.74 -9.11 -7.40
N TYR A 140 -2.10 -9.62 -8.57
CA TYR A 140 -3.29 -9.20 -9.30
C TYR A 140 -4.43 -10.21 -9.09
N PRO A 141 -5.69 -9.77 -9.09
CA PRO A 141 -6.12 -8.37 -9.19
C PRO A 141 -5.74 -7.56 -7.95
N LEU A 142 -5.59 -6.25 -8.14
CA LEU A 142 -5.42 -5.34 -7.01
C LEU A 142 -6.74 -5.26 -6.25
N THR A 143 -6.68 -4.90 -4.97
CA THR A 143 -7.90 -4.69 -4.18
C THR A 143 -8.79 -3.63 -4.81
N GLN A 144 -10.09 -3.94 -4.89
CA GLN A 144 -11.16 -3.07 -5.37
C GLN A 144 -11.62 -2.11 -4.28
#